data_AF-A0A962JZG8-F1
#
_entry.id   AF-A0A962JZG8-F1
#
_cell.length_a   1.000
_cell.length_b   1.000
_cell.length_c   1.000
_cell.angle_alpha   90.00
_cell.angle_beta   90.00
_cell.angle_gamma   90.00
#
_symmetry.space_group_name_H-M   'P 1'
#
loop_
_entity.id
_entity.type
_entity.pdbx_description
1 polymer ?
#
loop_
_entity_poly.entity_id
_entity_poly.type
_entity_poly.pdbx_seq_one_letter_code
_entity_poly.pdbx_strand_id
1 'polypeptide(L)'
;MLFLVGIGQALGIVLCLKGIKLPELLVQPDSATVTYGLFFGLVAGSAVILGRELVQHGLRPSWIGAFVLGVGLSLGLSLGVKGATPQTPWFTFLCGAVAICAMILPGVSGSFLLLLLRQYERILGGVSDVLHPADGSWSARWEALLTIVGPFGLGCVTGIVLFSRLLHWLLARHERATLAFMT
;
A
#
# COMPACT_ATOMS: atom_id res chain seq x y z
N MET A 1 -0.27 4.06 26.42
CA MET A 1 -1.21 3.48 25.44
C MET A 1 -0.51 2.96 24.19
N LEU A 2 0.27 3.75 23.45
CA LEU A 2 0.97 3.31 22.23
C LEU A 2 1.85 2.06 22.41
N PHE A 3 2.54 1.93 23.55
CA PHE A 3 3.36 0.76 23.85
C PHE A 3 2.55 -0.53 24.02
N LEU A 4 1.36 -0.45 24.66
CA LEU A 4 0.44 -1.59 24.83
C LEU A 4 -0.21 -2.00 23.51
N VAL A 5 -0.55 -1.03 22.66
CA VAL A 5 -1.06 -1.29 21.30
C VAL A 5 0.01 -1.98 20.45
N GLY A 6 1.27 -1.52 20.52
CA GLY A 6 2.39 -2.15 19.81
C GLY A 6 2.65 -3.59 20.25
N ILE A 7 2.59 -3.87 21.55
CA ILE A 7 2.70 -5.24 22.09
C ILE A 7 1.51 -6.10 21.61
N GLY A 8 0.29 -5.56 21.62
CA GLY A 8 -0.90 -6.26 21.13
C GLY A 8 -0.81 -6.63 19.65
N GLN A 9 -0.35 -5.70 18.80
CA GLN A 9 -0.14 -5.98 17.38
C GLN A 9 0.97 -7.02 17.15
N ALA A 10 2.10 -6.89 17.85
CA ALA A 10 3.19 -7.84 17.75
C ALA A 10 2.77 -9.25 18.22
N LEU A 11 2.03 -9.35 19.31
CA LEU A 11 1.51 -10.62 19.84
C LEU A 11 0.49 -11.25 18.88
N GLY A 12 -0.42 -10.44 18.32
CA GLY A 12 -1.39 -10.89 17.31
C GLY A 12 -0.71 -11.42 16.05
N ILE A 13 0.30 -10.71 15.54
CA ILE A 13 1.11 -11.15 14.40
C ILE A 13 1.82 -12.48 14.72
N VAL A 14 2.47 -12.59 15.88
CA VAL A 14 3.18 -13.81 16.28
C VAL A 14 2.24 -15.00 16.48
N LEU A 15 1.05 -14.78 17.05
CA LEU A 15 0.01 -15.82 17.21
C LEU A 15 -0.54 -16.28 15.85
N CYS A 16 -0.79 -15.35 14.93
CA CYS A 16 -1.19 -15.68 13.56
C CYS A 16 -0.09 -16.45 12.82
N LEU A 17 1.18 -16.05 12.95
CA LEU A 17 2.33 -16.69 12.31
C LEU A 17 2.66 -18.08 12.88
N LYS A 18 2.38 -18.32 14.16
CA LYS A 18 2.55 -19.65 14.78
C LYS A 18 1.36 -20.57 14.55
N GLY A 19 0.13 -20.04 14.57
CA GLY A 19 -1.09 -20.82 14.40
C GLY A 19 -1.34 -21.22 12.94
N ILE A 20 -0.92 -20.37 12.01
CA ILE A 20 -0.99 -20.63 10.57
C ILE A 20 0.46 -20.78 10.15
N LYS A 21 0.90 -21.98 9.75
CA LYS A 21 2.27 -22.24 9.29
C LYS A 21 2.53 -21.52 7.96
N LEU A 22 2.62 -20.20 8.01
CA LEU A 22 2.71 -19.29 6.86
C LEU A 22 3.87 -19.64 5.92
N PRO A 23 5.07 -20.03 6.39
CA PRO A 23 6.17 -20.39 5.50
C PRO A 23 5.86 -21.61 4.63
N GLU A 24 5.15 -22.61 5.15
CA GLU A 24 4.74 -23.79 4.38
C GLU A 24 3.59 -23.48 3.43
N LEU A 25 2.69 -22.57 3.84
CA LEU A 25 1.60 -22.08 3.01
C LEU A 25 2.09 -21.19 1.86
N LEU A 26 3.16 -20.41 2.00
CA LEU A 26 3.62 -19.52 0.92
C LEU A 26 4.50 -20.22 -0.12
N VAL A 27 5.02 -21.40 0.20
CA VAL A 27 5.96 -22.16 -0.66
C VAL A 27 5.27 -23.21 -1.52
N GLN A 28 4.06 -23.66 -1.15
CA GLN A 28 3.31 -24.65 -1.92
C GLN A 28 2.41 -23.99 -3.00
N PRO A 29 2.44 -24.44 -4.27
CA PRO A 29 1.62 -23.85 -5.34
C PRO A 29 0.09 -23.93 -5.14
N ASP A 30 -0.40 -24.91 -4.36
CA ASP A 30 -1.83 -25.19 -4.16
C ASP A 30 -2.50 -24.36 -3.05
N SER A 31 -1.76 -23.50 -2.36
CA SER A 31 -2.22 -22.78 -1.17
C SER A 31 -2.84 -21.41 -1.45
N ALA A 32 -2.91 -20.97 -2.72
CA ALA A 32 -3.39 -19.65 -3.09
C ALA A 32 -4.78 -19.36 -2.52
N THR A 33 -5.68 -20.35 -2.55
CA THR A 33 -7.04 -20.24 -2.02
C THR A 33 -7.05 -19.98 -0.50
N VAL A 34 -6.16 -20.63 0.26
CA VAL A 34 -6.08 -20.44 1.71
C VAL A 34 -5.49 -19.08 2.05
N THR A 35 -4.49 -18.63 1.27
CA THR A 35 -3.89 -17.30 1.41
C THR A 35 -4.92 -16.20 1.14
N TYR A 36 -5.67 -16.29 0.04
CA TYR A 36 -6.74 -15.36 -0.26
C TYR A 36 -7.88 -15.42 0.77
N GLY A 37 -8.26 -16.61 1.23
CA GLY A 37 -9.26 -16.78 2.29
C GLY A 37 -8.85 -16.11 3.60
N LEU A 38 -7.58 -16.24 3.99
CA LEU A 38 -7.02 -15.58 5.17
C LEU A 38 -7.06 -14.05 5.06
N PHE A 39 -6.56 -13.50 3.94
CA PHE A 39 -6.58 -12.05 3.72
C PHE A 39 -8.00 -11.50 3.60
N PHE A 40 -8.90 -12.21 2.92
CA PHE A 40 -10.30 -11.83 2.82
C PHE A 40 -10.97 -11.83 4.20
N GLY A 41 -10.71 -12.84 5.04
CA GLY A 41 -11.21 -12.89 6.41
C GLY A 41 -10.74 -11.71 7.27
N LEU A 42 -9.45 -11.33 7.16
CA LEU A 42 -8.89 -10.16 7.86
C LEU A 42 -9.52 -8.84 7.36
N VAL A 43 -9.68 -8.68 6.04
CA VAL A 43 -10.30 -7.49 5.44
C VAL A 43 -11.78 -7.40 5.83
N ALA A 44 -12.52 -8.50 5.73
CA ALA A 44 -13.93 -8.56 6.12
C ALA A 44 -14.10 -8.28 7.63
N GLY A 45 -13.25 -8.86 8.48
CA GLY A 45 -13.25 -8.59 9.92
C GLY A 45 -12.98 -7.12 10.23
N SER A 46 -11.97 -6.52 9.58
CA SER A 46 -11.69 -5.08 9.70
C SER A 46 -12.87 -4.23 9.24
N ALA A 47 -13.48 -4.55 8.10
CA ALA A 47 -14.64 -3.83 7.57
C ALA A 47 -15.86 -3.90 8.50
N VAL A 48 -16.11 -5.06 9.13
CA VAL A 48 -17.21 -5.22 10.11
C VAL A 48 -16.96 -4.40 11.36
N ILE A 49 -15.74 -4.40 11.90
CA ILE A 49 -15.38 -3.61 13.09
C ILE A 49 -15.54 -2.11 12.79
N LEU A 50 -14.96 -1.64 11.67
CA LEU A 50 -15.07 -0.24 11.23
C LEU A 50 -16.54 0.15 11.00
N GLY A 51 -17.31 -0.71 10.33
CA GLY A 51 -18.73 -0.46 10.07
C GLY A 51 -19.57 -0.35 11.35
N ARG A 52 -19.25 -1.15 12.38
CA ARG A 52 -19.91 -1.05 13.69
C ARG A 52 -19.55 0.25 14.40
N GLU A 53 -18.30 0.67 14.34
CA GLU A 53 -17.82 1.92 14.93
C GLU A 53 -18.48 3.16 14.28
N LEU A 54 -18.62 3.14 12.95
CA LEU A 54 -19.36 4.15 12.18
C LEU A 54 -20.84 4.25 12.57
N VAL A 55 -21.52 3.11 12.79
CA VAL A 55 -22.94 3.10 13.20
C VAL A 55 -23.11 3.58 14.64
N GLN A 56 -22.18 3.22 15.54
CA GLN A 56 -22.23 3.61 16.95
C GLN A 56 -22.02 5.12 17.18
N HIS A 57 -21.25 5.80 16.33
CA HIS A 57 -21.03 7.25 16.43
C HIS A 57 -22.10 8.11 15.72
N GLY A 58 -23.13 7.47 15.15
CA GLY A 58 -24.23 8.13 14.45
C GLY A 58 -23.87 8.52 13.03
N LEU A 59 -24.55 7.92 12.05
CA LEU A 59 -24.31 8.16 10.62
C LEU A 59 -24.68 9.61 10.25
N ARG A 60 -23.68 10.48 10.15
CA ARG A 60 -23.87 11.81 9.58
C ARG A 60 -24.00 11.71 8.04
N PRO A 61 -24.97 12.40 7.41
CA PRO A 61 -25.14 12.38 5.95
C PRO A 61 -23.87 12.76 5.17
N SER A 62 -23.03 13.61 5.74
CA SER A 62 -21.74 14.01 5.16
C SER A 62 -20.73 12.87 5.04
N TRP A 63 -20.79 11.87 5.93
CA TRP A 63 -19.88 10.72 5.90
C TRP A 63 -20.29 9.72 4.82
N ILE A 64 -21.59 9.55 4.59
CA ILE A 64 -22.12 8.74 3.49
C ILE A 64 -21.73 9.38 2.15
N GLY A 65 -21.82 10.70 2.03
CA GLY A 65 -21.36 11.44 0.85
C GLY A 65 -19.86 11.24 0.58
N ALA A 66 -19.02 11.33 1.62
CA ALA A 66 -17.59 11.08 1.51
C ALA A 66 -17.26 9.63 1.12
N PHE A 67 -17.99 8.64 1.67
CA PHE A 67 -17.82 7.23 1.32
C PHE A 67 -18.18 6.96 -0.14
N VAL A 68 -19.33 7.46 -0.61
CA VAL A 68 -19.78 7.28 -2.00
C VAL A 68 -18.82 7.99 -2.97
N LEU A 69 -18.34 9.19 -2.63
CA LEU A 69 -17.32 9.89 -3.42
C LEU A 69 -16.00 9.12 -3.45
N GLY A 70 -15.55 8.58 -2.31
CA GLY A 70 -14.32 7.79 -2.23
C GLY A 70 -14.39 6.50 -3.06
N VAL A 71 -15.49 5.76 -2.95
CA VAL A 71 -15.76 4.57 -3.77
C VAL A 71 -15.87 4.94 -5.24
N GLY A 72 -16.59 6.01 -5.59
CA GLY A 72 -16.75 6.49 -6.95
C GLY A 72 -15.43 6.93 -7.59
N LEU A 73 -14.59 7.65 -6.84
CA LEU A 73 -13.25 8.06 -7.28
C LEU A 73 -12.33 6.86 -7.46
N SER A 74 -12.35 5.92 -6.52
CA SER A 74 -11.60 4.66 -6.59
C SER A 74 -11.97 3.83 -7.82
N LEU A 75 -13.27 3.64 -8.05
CA LEU A 75 -13.78 2.91 -9.22
C LEU A 75 -13.49 3.68 -10.51
N GLY A 76 -13.65 5.00 -10.51
CA GLY A 76 -13.36 5.85 -11.65
C GLY A 76 -11.88 5.82 -12.05
N LEU A 77 -10.97 5.86 -11.08
CA LEU A 77 -9.53 5.67 -11.29
C LEU A 77 -9.25 4.25 -11.82
N SER A 78 -9.83 3.22 -11.21
CA SER A 78 -9.63 1.83 -11.62
C SER A 78 -10.12 1.56 -13.05
N LEU A 79 -11.25 2.14 -13.44
CA LEU A 79 -11.82 2.03 -14.79
C LEU A 79 -11.15 2.97 -15.80
N GLY A 80 -10.54 4.07 -15.33
CA GLY A 80 -9.83 5.05 -16.14
C GLY A 80 -8.41 4.62 -16.52
N VAL A 81 -7.78 3.73 -15.74
CA VAL A 81 -6.52 3.05 -16.11
C VAL A 81 -6.83 1.92 -17.12
N LYS A 82 -7.47 2.27 -18.23
CA LYS A 82 -7.65 1.41 -19.40
C LYS A 82 -6.57 1.75 -20.42
N GLY A 83 -5.47 1.00 -20.37
CA GLY A 83 -4.35 1.12 -21.30
C GLY A 83 -3.12 0.36 -20.80
N ALA A 84 -2.18 0.06 -21.69
CA ALA A 84 -0.87 -0.41 -21.28
C ALA A 84 -0.19 0.71 -20.49
N THR A 85 0.10 0.50 -19.20
CA THR A 85 0.82 1.50 -18.42
C THR A 85 2.23 1.65 -18.99
N PRO A 86 2.73 2.89 -19.20
CA PRO A 86 4.03 3.11 -19.81
C PRO A 86 5.14 2.44 -18.98
N GLN A 87 5.91 1.53 -19.60
CA GLN A 87 7.02 0.85 -18.93
C GLN A 87 8.30 1.68 -18.98
N THR A 88 8.19 2.96 -18.67
CA THR A 88 9.28 3.93 -18.78
C THR A 88 9.82 4.30 -17.39
N PRO A 89 11.12 4.61 -17.24
CA PRO A 89 11.71 4.96 -15.96
C PRO A 89 11.05 6.15 -15.26
N TRP A 90 10.64 7.18 -16.02
CA TRP A 90 9.96 8.35 -15.46
C TRP A 90 8.59 8.00 -14.88
N PHE A 91 7.86 7.07 -15.51
CA PHE A 91 6.57 6.61 -15.00
C PHE A 91 6.77 5.80 -13.72
N THR A 92 7.78 4.94 -13.66
CA THR A 92 8.17 4.20 -12.45
C THR A 92 8.53 5.13 -11.30
N PHE A 93 9.22 6.25 -11.59
CA PHE A 93 9.50 7.29 -10.60
C PHE A 93 8.21 7.89 -10.03
N LEU A 94 7.25 8.27 -10.88
CA LEU A 94 5.96 8.79 -10.40
C LEU A 94 5.18 7.75 -9.59
N CYS A 95 5.17 6.49 -10.02
CA CYS A 95 4.55 5.41 -9.27
C CYS A 95 5.18 5.25 -7.89
N GLY A 96 6.51 5.31 -7.77
CA GLY A 96 7.21 5.29 -6.49
C GLY A 96 6.85 6.48 -5.60
N ALA A 97 6.83 7.68 -6.16
CA ALA A 97 6.47 8.90 -5.43
C ALA A 97 5.03 8.87 -4.90
N VAL A 98 4.07 8.37 -5.69
CA VAL A 98 2.66 8.28 -5.26
C VAL A 98 2.46 7.11 -4.29
N ALA A 99 3.06 5.94 -4.56
CA ALA A 99 2.91 4.76 -3.71
C ALA A 99 3.48 4.98 -2.30
N ILE A 100 4.60 5.68 -2.16
CA ILE A 100 5.15 5.97 -0.83
C ILE A 100 4.29 6.96 -0.05
N CYS A 101 3.68 7.95 -0.72
CA CYS A 101 2.73 8.86 -0.08
C CYS A 101 1.53 8.09 0.46
N ALA A 102 1.03 7.14 -0.33
CA ALA A 102 -0.05 6.25 0.09
C ALA A 102 0.34 5.39 1.31
N MET A 103 1.59 4.90 1.39
CA MET A 103 2.05 4.12 2.55
C MET A 103 2.18 4.94 3.85
N ILE A 104 2.41 6.25 3.75
CA ILE A 104 2.51 7.12 4.93
C ILE A 104 1.12 7.46 5.48
N LEU A 105 0.10 7.53 4.62
CA LEU A 105 -1.26 7.85 5.02
C LEU A 105 -1.86 6.67 5.81
N PRO A 106 -2.33 6.87 7.06
CA PRO A 106 -2.98 5.80 7.82
C PRO A 106 -4.20 5.27 7.05
N GLY A 107 -4.24 3.95 6.86
CA GLY A 107 -5.36 3.28 6.19
C GLY A 107 -5.28 3.18 4.67
N VAL A 108 -4.23 3.68 4.01
CA VAL A 108 -4.04 3.53 2.55
C VAL A 108 -2.88 2.55 2.26
N SER A 109 -3.12 1.57 1.39
CA SER A 109 -2.11 0.58 1.03
C SER A 109 -1.38 0.98 -0.27
N GLY A 110 -0.09 1.32 -0.16
CA GLY A 110 0.72 1.64 -1.34
C GLY A 110 1.01 0.45 -2.26
N SER A 111 1.08 -0.77 -1.72
CA SER A 111 1.23 -1.98 -2.54
C SER A 111 -0.03 -2.28 -3.36
N PHE A 112 -1.22 -2.03 -2.78
CA PHE A 112 -2.47 -2.09 -3.52
C PHE A 112 -2.53 -1.04 -4.64
N LEU A 113 -2.03 0.17 -4.38
CA LEU A 113 -1.95 1.20 -5.40
C LEU A 113 -1.03 0.79 -6.57
N LEU A 114 0.10 0.15 -6.30
CA LEU A 114 0.98 -0.40 -7.34
C LEU A 114 0.32 -1.53 -8.15
N LEU A 115 -0.54 -2.34 -7.53
CA LEU A 115 -1.34 -3.35 -8.21
C LEU A 115 -2.37 -2.71 -9.16
N LEU A 116 -3.08 -1.68 -8.70
CA LEU A 116 -4.01 -0.91 -9.54
C LEU A 116 -3.30 -0.24 -10.72
N LEU A 117 -2.09 0.25 -10.51
CA LEU A 117 -1.25 0.84 -11.56
C LEU A 117 -0.58 -0.20 -12.47
N ARG A 118 -0.75 -1.50 -12.19
CA ARG A 118 -0.13 -2.64 -12.91
C ARG A 118 1.41 -2.56 -12.93
N GLN A 119 2.01 -1.91 -11.94
CA GLN A 119 3.46 -1.77 -11.80
C GLN A 119 4.02 -2.68 -10.71
N TYR A 120 3.17 -3.31 -9.90
CA TYR A 120 3.58 -4.22 -8.82
C TYR A 120 4.54 -5.31 -9.30
N GLU A 121 4.15 -6.09 -10.32
CA GLU A 121 4.97 -7.18 -10.87
C GLU A 121 6.30 -6.68 -11.45
N ARG A 122 6.30 -5.51 -12.10
CA ARG A 122 7.52 -4.93 -12.67
C ARG A 122 8.51 -4.51 -11.60
N ILE A 123 8.03 -3.90 -10.52
CA ILE A 123 8.89 -3.50 -9.40
C ILE A 123 9.38 -4.73 -8.66
N LEU A 124 8.51 -5.71 -8.42
CA LEU A 124 8.87 -6.95 -7.75
C LEU A 124 9.91 -7.74 -8.57
N GLY A 125 9.70 -7.85 -9.88
CA GLY A 125 10.64 -8.44 -10.82
C GLY A 125 11.98 -7.69 -10.85
N GLY A 126 11.96 -6.36 -10.98
CA GLY A 126 13.18 -5.56 -10.96
C GLY A 126 13.98 -5.68 -9.65
N VAL A 127 13.30 -5.77 -8.50
CA VAL A 127 13.95 -6.03 -7.21
C VAL A 127 14.53 -7.46 -7.17
N SER A 128 13.78 -8.45 -7.65
CA SER A 128 14.25 -9.84 -7.77
C SER A 128 15.48 -9.94 -8.66
N ASP A 129 15.50 -9.27 -9.82
CA ASP A 129 16.62 -9.28 -10.76
C ASP A 129 17.88 -8.61 -10.19
N VAL A 130 17.71 -7.61 -9.32
CA VAL A 130 18.81 -6.97 -8.59
C VAL A 130 19.38 -7.88 -7.50
N LEU A 131 18.54 -8.64 -6.80
CA LEU A 131 18.93 -9.54 -5.69
C LEU A 131 19.48 -10.88 -6.19
N HIS A 132 18.77 -11.51 -7.13
CA HIS A 132 19.01 -12.83 -7.69
C HIS A 132 18.97 -12.76 -9.23
N PRO A 133 20.02 -12.20 -9.86
CA PRO A 133 20.10 -12.15 -11.33
C PRO A 133 20.15 -13.56 -11.91
N ALA A 134 19.26 -13.87 -12.86
CA ALA A 134 19.14 -15.18 -13.48
C ALA A 134 20.46 -15.71 -14.09
N ASP A 135 21.24 -14.82 -14.72
CA ASP A 135 22.49 -15.19 -15.40
C ASP A 135 23.75 -14.94 -14.55
N GLY A 136 23.61 -14.50 -13.30
CA GLY A 136 24.74 -14.11 -12.44
C GLY A 136 25.54 -12.89 -12.94
N SER A 137 25.16 -12.32 -14.09
CA SER A 137 25.86 -11.19 -14.72
C SER A 137 25.62 -9.89 -13.97
N TRP A 138 26.70 -9.15 -13.70
CA TRP A 138 26.65 -7.81 -13.14
C TRP A 138 25.93 -6.80 -14.04
N SER A 139 25.88 -7.03 -15.36
CA SER A 139 25.22 -6.13 -16.32
C SER A 139 23.71 -6.10 -16.13
N ALA A 140 23.08 -7.27 -15.99
CA ALA A 140 21.63 -7.39 -15.80
C ALA A 140 21.16 -6.75 -14.48
N ARG A 141 21.96 -6.90 -13.41
CA ARG A 141 21.70 -6.22 -12.13
C ARG A 141 21.71 -4.71 -12.29
N TRP A 142 22.70 -4.19 -13.00
CA TRP A 142 22.86 -2.75 -13.20
C TRP A 142 21.74 -2.17 -14.07
N GLU A 143 21.29 -2.91 -15.08
CA GLU A 143 20.15 -2.53 -15.91
C GLU A 143 18.86 -2.45 -15.10
N ALA A 144 18.52 -3.50 -14.33
CA ALA A 144 17.33 -3.50 -13.47
C ALA A 144 17.38 -2.40 -12.40
N LEU A 145 18.57 -2.15 -11.84
CA LEU A 145 18.81 -1.08 -10.89
C LEU A 145 18.57 0.30 -11.53
N LEU A 146 19.10 0.57 -12.72
CA LEU A 146 18.96 1.89 -13.35
C LEU A 146 17.59 2.13 -13.99
N THR A 147 16.92 1.10 -14.48
CA THR A 147 15.68 1.24 -15.26
C THR A 147 14.42 1.09 -14.42
N ILE A 148 14.48 0.38 -13.29
CA ILE A 148 13.32 0.09 -12.44
C ILE A 148 13.56 0.54 -11.00
N VAL A 149 14.51 -0.07 -10.30
CA VAL A 149 14.65 0.09 -8.84
C VAL A 149 15.14 1.49 -8.46
N GLY A 150 16.07 2.04 -9.21
CA GLY A 150 16.63 3.38 -9.03
C GLY A 150 15.60 4.48 -9.23
N PRO A 151 14.90 4.55 -10.39
CA PRO A 151 13.82 5.49 -10.60
C PRO A 151 12.71 5.35 -9.54
N PHE A 152 12.32 4.11 -9.20
CA PHE A 152 11.34 3.87 -8.14
C PHE A 152 11.81 4.42 -6.79
N GLY A 153 13.03 4.11 -6.37
CA GLY A 153 13.63 4.55 -5.12
C GLY A 153 13.78 6.07 -5.05
N LEU A 154 14.23 6.72 -6.13
CA LEU A 154 14.27 8.17 -6.25
C LEU A 154 12.86 8.79 -6.16
N GLY A 155 11.88 8.13 -6.76
CA GLY A 155 10.47 8.47 -6.64
C GLY A 155 10.02 8.45 -5.18
N CYS A 156 10.31 7.36 -4.47
CA CYS A 156 9.99 7.21 -3.06
C CYS A 156 10.65 8.31 -2.19
N VAL A 157 11.95 8.56 -2.38
CA VAL A 157 12.66 9.62 -1.64
C VAL A 157 12.01 10.98 -1.89
N THR A 158 11.76 11.30 -3.17
CA THR A 158 11.16 12.58 -3.57
C THR A 158 9.73 12.70 -3.01
N GLY A 159 8.94 11.64 -3.11
CA GLY A 159 7.58 11.57 -2.58
C GLY A 159 7.55 11.82 -1.07
N ILE A 160 8.42 11.16 -0.30
CA ILE A 160 8.52 11.37 1.16
C ILE A 160 8.86 12.83 1.46
N VAL A 161 9.87 13.41 0.80
CA VAL A 161 10.31 14.79 1.08
C VAL A 161 9.21 15.79 0.76
N LEU A 162 8.57 15.66 -0.40
CA LEU A 162 7.47 16.54 -0.81
C LEU A 162 6.26 16.39 0.11
N PHE A 163 5.89 15.15 0.44
CA PHE A 163 4.75 14.88 1.29
C PHE A 163 4.98 15.32 2.73
N SER A 164 6.18 15.13 3.27
CA SER A 164 6.56 15.63 4.59
C SER A 164 6.43 17.15 4.68
N ARG A 165 6.88 17.87 3.64
CA ARG A 165 6.70 19.33 3.55
C ARG A 165 5.23 19.73 3.44
N LEU A 166 4.45 19.00 2.63
CA LEU A 166 3.02 19.23 2.47
C LEU A 166 2.27 19.03 3.79
N LEU A 167 2.54 17.94 4.50
CA LEU A 167 1.95 17.66 5.81
C LEU A 167 2.37 18.70 6.85
N HIS A 168 3.65 19.09 6.87
CA HIS A 168 4.11 20.14 7.77
C HIS A 168 3.38 21.47 7.51
N TRP A 169 3.19 21.83 6.25
CA TRP A 169 2.43 23.01 5.85
C TRP A 169 0.94 22.91 6.21
N LEU A 170 0.32 21.74 5.98
CA LEU A 170 -1.07 21.48 6.33
C LEU A 170 -1.29 21.56 7.85
N LEU A 171 -0.41 20.96 8.64
CA LEU A 171 -0.46 21.04 10.10
C LEU A 171 -0.26 22.47 10.60
N ALA A 172 0.65 23.25 9.98
CA ALA A 172 0.89 24.64 10.36
C ALA A 172 -0.29 25.58 10.03
N ARG A 173 -1.08 25.28 8.99
CA ARG A 173 -2.17 26.16 8.50
C ARG A 173 -3.57 25.68 8.89
N HIS A 174 -3.77 24.37 9.05
CA HIS A 174 -5.07 23.72 9.22
C HIS A 174 -5.02 22.57 10.25
N GLU A 175 -4.28 22.76 11.34
CA GLU A 175 -4.05 21.76 12.40
C GLU A 175 -5.29 20.93 12.75
N ARG A 176 -6.42 21.57 13.05
CA ARG A 176 -7.66 20.89 13.46
C ARG A 176 -8.25 19.98 12.38
N ALA A 177 -8.20 20.41 11.11
CA ALA A 177 -8.73 19.63 10.00
C ALA A 177 -7.78 18.49 9.62
N THR A 178 -6.46 18.71 9.70
CA THR A 178 -5.45 17.68 9.45
C THR A 178 -5.45 16.63 10.55
N LEU A 179 -5.54 17.02 11.82
CA LEU A 179 -5.68 16.09 12.94
C LEU A 179 -6.95 15.26 12.81
N ALA A 180 -8.10 15.89 12.51
CA ALA A 180 -9.36 15.18 12.32
C ALA A 180 -9.39 14.24 11.10
N PHE A 181 -8.49 14.43 10.12
CA PHE A 181 -8.35 13.52 8.99
C PHE A 181 -7.42 12.34 9.29
N MET A 182 -6.45 12.52 10.21
CA MET A 182 -5.48 11.48 10.59
C MET A 182 -5.93 10.62 11.77
N THR A 183 -6.96 11.03 12.51
CA THR A 183 -7.65 10.25 13.56
C THR A 183 -8.91 9.61 13.02
#